data_AF-A0A2N7PN46-F1
#
_entry.id   AF-A0A2N7PN46-F1
#
_cell.length_a   1.000
_cell.length_b   1.000
_cell.length_c   1.000
_cell.angle_alpha   90.00
_cell.angle_beta   90.00
_cell.angle_gamma   90.00
#
_symmetry.space_group_name_H-M   'P 1'
#
loop_
_entity.id
_entity.type
_entity.pdbx_description
1 polymer ?
#
loop_
_entity_poly.entity_id
_entity_poly.type
_entity_poly.pdbx_seq_one_letter_code
_entity_poly.pdbx_strand_id
1 'polypeptide(L)' 'MPIYEFSCLDCGKNFEKLIFNKEEEKKIKCPYCGSQNIQKLLSGFYSNKPTSLRSSSCSSKGFGFT' A
#
# COMPACT_ATOMS: atom_id res chain seq x y z
N MET A 1 -8.98 16.76 11.74
CA MET A 1 -8.53 15.42 12.16
C MET A 1 -7.50 14.92 11.16
N PRO A 2 -6.22 14.78 11.52
CA PRO A 2 -5.22 14.25 10.60
C PRO A 2 -5.42 12.72 10.48
N ILE A 3 -5.88 12.29 9.30
CA ILE A 3 -5.84 10.89 8.90
C ILE A 3 -4.44 10.63 8.35
N TYR A 4 -3.79 9.58 8.84
CA TYR A 4 -2.49 9.15 8.33
C TYR A 4 -2.62 7.77 7.70
N GLU A 5 -1.90 7.57 6.61
CA GLU A 5 -1.85 6.31 5.90
C GLU A 5 -0.56 5.57 6.25
N PHE A 6 -0.65 4.25 6.39
CA PHE A 6 0.45 3.37 6.79
C PHE A 6 0.54 2.18 5.84
N SER A 7 1.78 1.74 5.58
CA SER A 7 2.07 0.51 4.85
C SER A 7 2.80 -0.47 5.75
N CYS A 8 2.33 -1.72 5.83
CA CYS A 8 3.03 -2.77 6.56
C CYS A 8 4.12 -3.40 5.68
N LEU A 9 5.35 -3.44 6.20
CA LEU A 9 6.50 -3.98 5.47
C LEU A 9 6.54 -5.52 5.47
N ASP A 10 5.85 -6.19 6.41
CA ASP A 10 5.80 -7.65 6.45
C ASP A 10 4.74 -8.24 5.52
N CYS A 11 3.52 -7.70 5.54
CA CYS A 11 2.41 -8.24 4.74
C CYS A 11 2.12 -7.43 3.46
N GLY A 12 2.78 -6.28 3.29
CA GLY A 12 2.59 -5.40 2.14
C GLY A 12 1.21 -4.74 2.05
N LYS A 13 0.43 -4.75 3.15
CA LYS A 13 -0.92 -4.17 3.18
C LYS A 13 -0.90 -2.75 3.72
N ASN A 14 -1.69 -1.89 3.08
CA ASN A 14 -1.89 -0.51 3.46
C ASN A 14 -3.13 -0.38 4.36
N PHE A 15 -3.09 0.55 5.30
CA PHE A 15 -4.23 0.87 6.16
C PHE A 15 -4.17 2.33 6.63
N GLU A 16 -5.34 2.86 6.97
CA GLU A 16 -5.49 4.24 7.40
C GLU A 16 -5.77 4.27 8.90
N LYS A 17 -5.18 5.24 9.62
CA LYS A 17 -5.43 5.40 11.05
C LYS A 17 -5.50 6.87 11.45
N LEU A 18 -6.51 7.16 12.27
CA LEU A 18 -6.65 8.44 12.97
C LEU A 18 -5.68 8.44 14.14
N ILE A 19 -4.76 9.40 14.15
CA ILE A 19 -3.78 9.57 15.23
C ILE A 19 -3.99 10.94 15.83
N PHE A 20 -4.28 10.96 17.13
CA PHE A 20 -4.43 12.19 17.88
C PHE A 20 -3.10 12.63 18.50
N ASN A 21 -2.28 11.66 18.94
CA ASN A 21 -1.02 11.90 19.65
C ASN A 21 0.15 11.12 19.05
N LYS A 22 1.36 11.68 19.09
CA LYS A 22 2.60 11.01 18.61
C LYS A 22 2.93 9.71 19.37
N GLU A 23 2.46 9.57 20.61
CA GLU A 23 2.66 8.35 21.40
C GLU A 23 1.85 7.16 20.87
N GLU A 24 0.66 7.42 20.30
CA GLU A 24 -0.15 6.39 19.66
C GLU A 24 0.53 5.87 18.40
N GLU A 25 1.20 6.72 17.64
CA GLU A 25 1.94 6.37 16.42
C GLU A 25 2.96 5.23 16.68
N LYS A 26 3.66 5.28 17.82
CA LYS A 26 4.64 4.25 18.22
C LYS A 26 4.01 2.90 18.59
N LYS A 27 2.73 2.88 18.94
CA LYS A 27 1.99 1.68 19.35
C LYS A 27 1.15 1.08 18.21
N ILE A 28 1.19 1.68 17.02
CA ILE A 28 0.43 1.18 15.88
C ILE A 28 1.01 -0.16 15.44
N LYS A 29 0.11 -1.10 15.20
CA LYS A 29 0.39 -2.40 14.61
C LYS A 29 -0.45 -2.56 13.37
N CYS A 30 0.04 -3.35 12.43
CA CYS A 30 -0.73 -3.75 11.27
C CYS A 30 -2.00 -4.51 11.73
N PRO A 31 -3.21 -4.09 11.33
CA PRO A 31 -4.45 -4.77 11.71
C PRO A 31 -4.63 -6.13 11.01
N TYR A 32 -3.83 -6.43 9.97
CA TYR A 32 -3.94 -7.66 9.20
C TYR A 32 -3.03 -8.79 9.72
N CYS A 33 -1.80 -8.46 10.12
CA CYS A 33 -0.81 -9.44 10.57
C CYS A 33 -0.31 -9.21 12.00
N GLY A 34 -0.66 -8.09 12.64
CA GLY A 34 -0.21 -7.75 13.99
C GLY A 34 1.25 -7.24 14.09
N SER A 35 1.97 -7.11 12.98
CA SER A 35 3.36 -6.63 12.98
C SER A 35 3.47 -5.17 13.39
N GLN A 36 4.61 -4.82 14.01
CA GLN A 36 5.03 -3.45 14.32
C GLN A 36 5.88 -2.82 13.21
N ASN A 37 6.33 -3.58 12.20
CA ASN A 37 7.03 -3.00 11.04
C ASN A 37 6.03 -2.38 10.07
N ILE A 38 5.75 -1.11 10.31
CA ILE A 38 4.87 -0.27 9.52
C ILE A 38 5.57 1.05 9.22
N GLN A 39 5.31 1.58 8.03
CA GLN A 39 5.86 2.84 7.54
C GLN A 39 4.72 3.81 7.24
N LYS A 40 4.86 5.05 7.74
CA LYS A 40 3.91 6.12 7.45
C LYS A 40 4.07 6.57 6.00
N LEU A 41 2.97 6.54 5.26
CA LEU A 41 2.89 7.12 3.93
C LEU A 41 2.54 8.60 4.10
N LEU A 42 3.52 9.49 3.89
CA LEU A 42 3.21 10.91 3.72
C LEU A 42 2.61 11.05 2.33
N SER A 43 1.42 11.66 2.24
CA SER A 43 0.75 11.99 0.98
C SER A 43 1.61 12.93 0.14
N GLY A 44 2.53 12.34 -0.60
CA GLY A 44 3.48 12.96 -1.50
C GLY A 44 3.81 11.94 -2.57
N PHE A 45 2.81 11.63 -3.40
CA PHE A 45 2.97 10.97 -4.71
C PHE A 45 3.86 9.73 -4.75
N TYR A 46 3.42 8.57 -4.23
CA TYR A 46 3.91 7.30 -4.76
C TYR A 46 2.77 6.28 -4.87
N SER A 47 2.23 6.20 -6.08
CA SER A 47 1.29 5.17 -6.51
C SER A 47 2.00 3.83 -6.58
N ASN A 48 2.10 3.14 -5.44
CA ASN A 48 2.48 1.74 -5.42
C ASN A 48 1.27 0.95 -4.90
N LYS A 49 0.19 0.96 -5.68
CA LYS A 49 -0.78 -0.13 -5.62
C LYS A 49 -0.12 -1.30 -6.34
N PRO A 50 0.23 -2.44 -5.70
CA PRO A 50 0.20 -3.69 -6.42
C PRO A 50 -1.27 -3.94 -6.72
N THR A 51 -1.75 -3.39 -7.83
CA THR A 51 -3.00 -3.82 -8.42
C THR A 51 -2.82 -5.30 -8.71
N SER A 52 -3.34 -6.14 -7.82
CA SER A 52 -3.88 -7.44 -8.18
C SER A 52 -5.12 -7.26 -9.08
N LEU A 53 -4.98 -6.45 -10.15
CA LEU A 53 -5.71 -6.67 -11.37
C LEU A 53 -5.03 -7.86 -12.04
N ARG A 54 -5.54 -9.02 -11.67
CA ARG A 54 -5.56 -10.17 -12.55
C ARG A 54 -6.33 -9.75 -13.81
N SER A 55 -5.59 -9.34 -14.84
CA SER A 55 -6.08 -9.29 -16.21
C SER A 55 -5.23 -10.23 -17.02
N SER A 56 -5.68 -11.47 -17.02
CA SER A 56 -5.22 -12.54 -17.89
C SER A 56 -5.45 -12.18 -19.35
N SER A 57 -4.43 -12.44 -20.17
CA SER A 57 -4.45 -12.87 -21.58
C SER A 57 -5.34 -12.15 -22.60
N CYS A 58 -4.69 -11.61 -23.64
CA CYS A 58 -5.12 -11.78 -25.05
C CYS A 58 -3.95 -11.46 -26.00
N SER A 59 -3.58 -12.47 -26.79
CA SER A 59 -2.55 -12.43 -27.83
C SER A 59 -2.89 -11.45 -28.95
N SER A 60 -1.87 -10.76 -29.49
CA SER A 60 -1.87 -10.35 -30.90
C SER A 60 -0.43 -10.27 -31.39
N LYS A 61 0.03 -11.37 -31.99
CA LYS A 61 1.12 -11.36 -32.97
C LYS A 61 0.67 -10.45 -34.12
N GLY A 62 1.46 -9.42 -34.43
CA GLY A 62 1.31 -8.60 -35.63
C GLY A 62 2.67 -8.44 -36.30
N PHE A 63 3.05 -9.43 -37.12
CA PHE A 63 4.07 -9.26 -38.15
C PHE A 63 3.50 -8.35 -39.24
N GLY A 64 4.28 -7.38 -39.73
CA GLY A 64 3.85 -6.44 -40.76
C GLY A 64 5.04 -5.91 -41.56
N PHE A 65 5.38 -6.65 -42.59
CA PHE A 65 6.38 -6.42 -43.62
C PHE A 65 5.83 -5.42 -44.65
N THR A 66 6.56 -4.33 -44.90
CA THR A 66 6.82 -3.70 -46.21
C THR A 66 7.99 -2.75 -46.07
#